data_AF-A0A8T2IC99-F1
#
_entry.id   AF-A0A8T2IC99-F1
#
_cell.length_a   1.000
_cell.length_b   1.000
_cell.length_c   1.000
_cell.angle_alpha   90.00
_cell.angle_beta   90.00
_cell.angle_gamma   90.00
#
_symmetry.space_group_name_H-M   'P 1'
#
loop_
_entity.id
_entity.type
_entity.pdbx_description
1 polymer ?
#
loop_
_entity_poly.entity_id
_entity_poly.type
_entity_poly.pdbx_seq_one_letter_code
_entity_poly.pdbx_strand_id
1 'polypeptide(L)'
;VSARRGMIAAGLYEKHSMKEEVLKGYVSYLQTNYSESKHEAENLARFLYFVDKDECRVGCLHNTERAVEFFNELSTHTTSGTVRNYLNGVKKFIKYIHSEKKFFEHDSSLRASLLKLQKKLDDYSKSLNEKAKDIIPEMSISYRT
;
A
#
# COMPACT_ATOMS: atom_id res chain seq x y z
N VAL A 1 -1.65 -22.55 -4.56
CA VAL A 1 -0.33 -21.95 -4.23
C VAL A 1 -0.53 -21.00 -3.05
N SER A 2 0.33 -20.98 -2.02
CA SER A 2 0.15 -20.01 -0.92
C SER A 2 0.44 -18.59 -1.40
N ALA A 3 -0.29 -17.58 -0.90
CA ALA A 3 -0.14 -16.19 -1.33
C ALA A 3 1.33 -15.71 -1.27
N ARG A 4 2.06 -16.11 -0.22
CA ARG A 4 3.49 -15.83 -0.07
C ARG A 4 4.33 -16.36 -1.25
N ARG A 5 4.08 -17.58 -1.72
CA ARG A 5 4.82 -18.16 -2.87
C ARG A 5 4.51 -17.41 -4.17
N GLY A 6 3.25 -17.02 -4.38
CA GLY A 6 2.87 -16.19 -5.53
C GLY A 6 3.58 -14.83 -5.51
N MET A 7 3.56 -14.15 -4.37
CA MET A 7 4.26 -12.87 -4.20
C MET A 7 5.77 -12.96 -4.40
N ILE A 8 6.42 -14.02 -3.92
CA ILE A 8 7.86 -14.24 -4.14
C ILE A 8 8.16 -14.40 -5.64
N ALA A 9 7.39 -15.23 -6.34
CA ALA A 9 7.59 -15.46 -7.77
C ALA A 9 7.37 -14.18 -8.61
N ALA A 10 6.50 -13.29 -8.15
CA ALA A 10 6.21 -12.01 -8.79
C ALA A 10 7.14 -10.86 -8.35
N GLY A 11 8.15 -11.12 -7.50
CA GLY A 11 9.05 -10.08 -7.00
C GLY A 11 8.41 -9.09 -6.02
N LEU A 12 7.24 -9.42 -5.45
CA LEU A 12 6.48 -8.55 -4.52
C LEU A 12 6.86 -8.75 -3.05
N TYR A 13 7.80 -9.66 -2.75
CA TYR A 13 8.15 -10.01 -1.38
C TYR A 13 9.46 -9.39 -0.88
N GLU A 14 10.31 -8.96 -1.82
CA GLU A 14 11.53 -8.20 -1.54
C GLU A 14 11.18 -6.86 -0.89
N LYS A 15 12.05 -6.38 0.02
CA LYS A 15 11.80 -5.16 0.78
C LYS A 15 13.08 -4.41 1.08
N HIS A 16 12.92 -3.10 1.22
CA HIS A 16 13.95 -2.26 1.81
C HIS A 16 14.23 -2.63 3.26
N SER A 17 15.43 -2.30 3.71
CA SER A 17 15.86 -2.49 5.09
C SER A 17 14.99 -1.66 6.04
N MET A 18 14.52 -2.25 7.14
CA MET A 18 13.80 -1.49 8.18
C MET A 18 14.71 -0.48 8.91
N LYS A 19 16.02 -0.46 8.61
CA LYS A 19 16.97 0.50 9.16
C LYS A 19 17.00 1.83 8.39
N GLU A 20 16.38 1.89 7.21
CA GLU A 20 16.25 3.11 6.42
C GLU A 20 15.50 4.20 7.22
N GLU A 21 15.96 5.44 7.12
CA GLU A 21 15.45 6.54 7.95
C GLU A 21 13.95 6.80 7.73
N VAL A 22 13.49 6.74 6.49
CA VAL A 22 12.08 6.91 6.11
C VAL A 22 11.20 5.86 6.80
N LEU A 23 11.64 4.59 6.79
CA LEU A 23 10.90 3.49 7.42
C LEU A 23 10.94 3.56 8.94
N LYS A 24 12.08 3.95 9.54
CA LYS A 24 12.17 4.21 10.99
C LYS A 24 11.20 5.29 11.43
N GLY A 25 11.20 6.43 10.73
CA GLY A 25 10.30 7.54 11.02
C GLY A 25 8.83 7.14 10.90
N TYR A 26 8.49 6.36 9.87
CA TYR A 26 7.14 5.83 9.72
C TYR A 26 6.74 4.84 10.82
N VAL A 27 7.64 3.96 11.28
CA VAL A 27 7.37 3.08 12.43
C VAL A 27 7.06 3.90 13.68
N SER A 28 7.85 4.94 13.97
CA SER A 28 7.59 5.83 15.10
C SER A 28 6.25 6.57 14.96
N TYR A 29 5.89 6.96 13.74
CA TYR A 29 4.59 7.56 13.45
C TYR A 29 3.43 6.59 13.72
N LEU A 30 3.54 5.33 13.28
CA LEU A 30 2.52 4.30 13.53
C LEU A 30 2.33 4.02 15.02
N GLN A 31 3.43 3.91 15.77
CA GLN A 31 3.40 3.67 17.22
C GLN A 31 2.71 4.81 17.96
N THR A 32 2.95 6.06 17.54
CA THR A 32 2.37 7.24 18.16
C THR A 32 0.87 7.39 17.86
N ASN A 33 0.44 7.06 16.65
CA ASN A 33 -0.89 7.46 16.15
C ASN A 33 -1.91 6.32 16.00
N TYR A 34 -1.46 5.07 15.91
CA TYR A 34 -2.33 3.95 15.52
C TYR A 34 -2.20 2.70 16.39
N SER A 35 -1.24 2.66 17.33
CA SER A 35 -0.89 1.44 18.08
C SER A 35 -0.62 0.23 17.18
N GLU A 36 -0.18 0.49 15.94
CA GLU A 36 -0.08 -0.51 14.90
C GLU A 36 1.28 -1.19 14.83
N SER A 37 1.27 -2.38 14.23
CA SER A 37 2.36 -3.33 14.31
C SER A 37 3.47 -3.11 13.29
N LYS A 38 4.63 -3.72 13.59
CA LYS A 38 5.78 -3.89 12.69
C LYS A 38 5.41 -4.42 11.30
N HIS A 39 4.36 -5.24 11.18
CA HIS A 39 3.97 -5.85 9.90
C HIS A 39 3.49 -4.83 8.87
N GLU A 40 2.84 -3.73 9.29
CA GLU A 40 2.42 -2.69 8.35
C GLU A 40 3.63 -1.98 7.74
N ALA A 41 4.63 -1.65 8.56
CA ALA A 41 5.87 -1.06 8.09
C ALA A 41 6.66 -2.01 7.17
N GLU A 42 6.60 -3.33 7.40
CA GLU A 42 7.20 -4.31 6.48
C GLU A 42 6.46 -4.40 5.14
N ASN A 43 5.13 -4.26 5.13
CA ASN A 43 4.35 -4.19 3.90
C ASN A 43 4.67 -2.92 3.11
N LEU A 44 4.83 -1.79 3.80
CA LEU A 44 5.29 -0.56 3.18
C LEU A 44 6.70 -0.72 2.60
N ALA A 45 7.62 -1.37 3.32
CA ALA A 45 8.98 -1.61 2.84
C ALA A 45 9.02 -2.43 1.53
N ARG A 46 8.08 -3.38 1.36
CA ARG A 46 7.92 -4.13 0.10
C ARG A 46 7.36 -3.26 -1.02
N PHE A 47 6.35 -2.46 -0.71
CA PHE A 47 5.78 -1.50 -1.66
C PHE A 47 6.85 -0.52 -2.16
N LEU A 48 7.61 0.10 -1.28
CA LEU A 48 8.66 1.04 -1.66
C LEU A 48 9.74 0.35 -2.50
N TYR A 49 10.14 -0.88 -2.15
CA TYR A 49 11.10 -1.65 -2.93
C TYR A 49 10.60 -1.95 -4.35
N PHE A 50 9.32 -2.25 -4.51
CA PHE A 50 8.74 -2.48 -5.84
C PHE A 50 8.70 -1.21 -6.70
N VAL A 51 8.44 -0.06 -6.08
CA VAL A 51 8.37 1.23 -6.76
C VAL A 51 9.76 1.72 -7.15
N ASP A 52 10.72 1.59 -6.24
CA ASP A 52 12.13 1.90 -6.44
C ASP A 52 12.97 0.92 -5.63
N LYS A 53 13.66 0.01 -6.34
CA LYS A 53 14.48 -1.03 -5.72
C LYS A 53 15.83 -0.50 -5.23
N ASP A 54 16.29 0.61 -5.80
CA ASP A 54 17.64 1.10 -5.59
C ASP A 54 17.68 2.03 -4.38
N GLU A 55 16.58 2.74 -4.11
CA GLU A 55 16.56 3.74 -3.07
C GLU A 55 15.23 3.83 -2.27
N CYS A 56 15.35 3.75 -0.94
CA CYS A 56 14.22 3.88 -0.02
C CYS A 56 13.92 5.35 0.33
N ARG A 57 13.46 6.15 -0.64
CA ARG A 57 13.13 7.57 -0.44
C ARG A 57 11.71 7.92 -0.86
N VAL A 58 11.17 8.99 -0.26
CA VAL A 58 9.81 9.49 -0.57
C VAL A 58 9.66 9.97 -2.03
N GLY A 59 10.75 10.34 -2.68
CA GLY A 59 10.76 10.77 -4.08
C GLY A 59 10.28 9.70 -5.06
N CYS A 60 10.39 8.41 -4.71
CA CYS A 60 9.87 7.32 -5.56
C CYS A 60 8.35 7.43 -5.80
N LEU A 61 7.63 8.15 -4.94
CA LEU A 61 6.18 8.35 -5.04
C LEU A 61 5.76 9.30 -6.17
N HIS A 62 6.70 9.95 -6.87
CA HIS A 62 6.42 10.58 -8.15
C HIS A 62 5.97 9.57 -9.20
N ASN A 63 6.47 8.33 -9.13
CA ASN A 63 6.09 7.26 -10.05
C ASN A 63 4.73 6.65 -9.63
N THR A 64 3.69 7.46 -9.78
CA THR A 64 2.32 7.08 -9.40
C THR A 64 1.78 5.89 -10.19
N GLU A 65 2.31 5.63 -11.38
CA GLU A 65 1.91 4.50 -12.22
C GLU A 65 2.48 3.20 -11.66
N ARG A 66 3.78 3.17 -11.38
CA ARG A 66 4.42 2.01 -10.74
C ARG A 66 3.83 1.71 -9.36
N ALA A 67 3.49 2.74 -8.60
CA ALA A 67 2.81 2.58 -7.31
C ALA A 67 1.43 1.89 -7.44
N VAL A 68 0.66 2.18 -8.50
CA VAL A 68 -0.62 1.51 -8.74
C VAL A 68 -0.43 0.11 -9.31
N GLU A 69 0.58 -0.07 -10.18
CA GLU A 69 0.96 -1.37 -10.74
C GLU A 69 1.24 -2.40 -9.64
N PHE A 70 1.91 -1.98 -8.55
CA PHE A 70 2.09 -2.84 -7.37
C PHE A 70 0.78 -3.47 -6.88
N PHE A 71 -0.29 -2.70 -6.79
CA PHE A 71 -1.57 -3.20 -6.30
C PHE A 71 -2.28 -4.09 -7.33
N ASN A 72 -2.16 -3.78 -8.62
CA ASN A 72 -2.65 -4.65 -9.68
C ASN A 72 -1.98 -6.02 -9.59
N GLU A 73 -0.65 -6.07 -9.53
CA GLU A 73 0.12 -7.30 -9.41
C GLU A 73 -0.18 -8.03 -8.09
N LEU A 74 -0.23 -7.30 -6.97
CA LEU A 74 -0.56 -7.90 -5.69
C LEU A 74 -1.92 -8.59 -5.72
N SER A 75 -2.92 -7.98 -6.37
CA SER A 75 -4.29 -8.51 -6.43
C SER A 75 -4.42 -9.84 -7.18
N THR A 76 -3.48 -10.19 -8.06
CA THR A 76 -3.48 -11.48 -8.77
C THR A 76 -2.90 -12.62 -7.90
N HIS A 77 -2.16 -12.28 -6.85
CA HIS A 77 -1.40 -13.22 -6.05
C HIS A 77 -1.86 -13.35 -4.59
N THR A 78 -2.80 -12.51 -4.14
CA THR A 78 -3.29 -12.53 -2.76
C THR A 78 -4.78 -12.16 -2.65
N THR A 79 -5.31 -12.21 -1.43
CA THR A 79 -6.71 -11.88 -1.14
C THR A 79 -6.95 -10.37 -1.16
N SER A 80 -8.17 -9.95 -1.48
CA SER A 80 -8.59 -8.54 -1.38
C SER A 80 -8.37 -7.94 0.01
N GLY A 81 -8.48 -8.74 1.08
CA GLY A 81 -8.16 -8.31 2.44
C GLY A 81 -6.69 -7.94 2.61
N THR A 82 -5.77 -8.75 2.07
CA THR A 82 -4.34 -8.44 2.07
C THR A 82 -4.05 -7.20 1.23
N VAL A 83 -4.65 -7.07 0.04
CA VAL A 83 -4.49 -5.86 -0.80
C VAL A 83 -4.94 -4.60 -0.05
N ARG A 84 -6.08 -4.65 0.65
CA ARG A 84 -6.57 -3.53 1.48
C ARG A 84 -5.59 -3.17 2.60
N ASN A 85 -4.96 -4.15 3.24
CA ASN A 85 -3.97 -3.88 4.29
C ASN A 85 -2.76 -3.13 3.74
N TYR A 86 -2.23 -3.53 2.58
CA TYR A 86 -1.16 -2.77 1.91
C TYR A 86 -1.62 -1.36 1.54
N LEU A 87 -2.82 -1.23 0.99
CA LEU A 87 -3.37 0.05 0.52
C LEU A 87 -3.57 1.02 1.69
N ASN A 88 -4.08 0.54 2.82
CA ASN A 88 -4.23 1.33 4.03
C ASN A 88 -2.87 1.77 4.59
N GLY A 89 -1.86 0.89 4.59
CA GLY A 89 -0.50 1.22 4.99
C GLY A 89 0.07 2.36 4.13
N VAL A 90 -0.05 2.26 2.79
CA VAL A 90 0.42 3.33 1.89
C VAL A 90 -0.33 4.65 2.13
N LYS A 91 -1.65 4.62 2.35
CA LYS A 91 -2.41 5.84 2.69
C LYS A 91 -1.97 6.49 3.99
N LYS A 92 -1.67 5.69 5.03
CA LYS A 92 -1.11 6.21 6.28
C LYS A 92 0.31 6.74 6.10
N PHE A 93 1.10 6.12 5.24
CA PHE A 93 2.42 6.63 4.89
C PHE A 93 2.33 7.98 4.17
N ILE A 94 1.36 8.18 3.28
CA ILE A 94 1.09 9.49 2.68
C ILE A 94 0.73 10.53 3.76
N LYS A 95 -0.10 10.16 4.75
CA LYS A 95 -0.41 11.04 5.90
C LYS A 95 0.83 11.38 6.73
N TYR A 96 1.69 10.39 6.99
CA TYR A 96 2.98 10.58 7.65
C TYR A 96 3.83 11.61 6.89
N ILE A 97 4.01 11.44 5.59
CA ILE A 97 4.79 12.37 4.78
C ILE A 97 4.22 13.78 4.86
N HIS A 98 2.89 13.93 4.78
CA HIS A 98 2.24 15.24 4.94
C HIS A 98 2.44 15.88 6.31
N SER A 99 2.62 15.09 7.38
CA SER A 99 2.85 15.60 8.73
C SER A 99 4.28 16.11 8.96
N GLU A 100 5.22 15.73 8.09
CA GLU A 100 6.65 15.99 8.22
C GLU A 100 7.12 17.02 7.18
N LYS A 101 7.35 18.27 7.59
CA LYS A 101 7.74 19.35 6.67
C LYS A 101 9.01 19.07 5.89
N LYS A 102 9.98 18.37 6.49
CA LYS A 102 11.29 18.03 5.93
C LYS A 102 11.22 17.34 4.56
N PHE A 103 10.17 16.55 4.30
CA PHE A 103 10.04 15.85 3.01
C PHE A 103 9.72 16.77 1.84
N PHE A 104 9.29 18.01 2.10
CA PHE A 104 8.92 18.98 1.07
C PHE A 104 9.94 20.11 0.91
N GLU A 105 10.96 20.18 1.76
CA GLU A 105 11.96 21.27 1.74
C GLU A 105 12.79 21.27 0.46
N HIS A 106 13.05 20.08 -0.09
CA HIS A 106 13.86 19.88 -1.29
C HIS A 106 13.06 19.40 -2.49
N ASP A 107 11.75 19.16 -2.32
CA ASP A 107 10.86 18.69 -3.37
C ASP A 107 9.44 19.20 -3.12
N SER A 108 9.18 20.40 -3.65
CA SER A 108 7.86 21.02 -3.57
C SER A 108 6.83 20.30 -4.45
N SER A 109 7.27 19.60 -5.50
CA SER A 109 6.41 18.88 -6.44
C SER A 109 5.82 17.61 -5.84
N LEU A 110 6.47 17.05 -4.81
CA LEU A 110 5.99 15.86 -4.07
C LEU A 110 4.54 16.00 -3.62
N ARG A 111 4.12 17.19 -3.18
CA ARG A 111 2.73 17.43 -2.74
C ARG A 111 1.72 17.09 -3.84
N ALA A 112 1.97 17.53 -5.06
CA ALA A 112 1.10 17.25 -6.20
C ALA A 112 1.10 15.76 -6.55
N SER A 113 2.27 15.11 -6.51
CA SER A 113 2.39 13.67 -6.73
C SER A 113 1.65 12.84 -5.67
N LEU A 114 1.76 13.21 -4.39
CA LEU A 114 1.05 12.54 -3.29
C LEU A 114 -0.47 12.70 -3.43
N LEU A 115 -0.96 13.89 -3.80
CA LEU A 115 -2.39 14.10 -4.08
C LEU A 115 -2.87 13.24 -5.27
N LYS A 116 -2.09 13.19 -6.35
CA LYS A 116 -2.39 12.35 -7.51
C LYS A 116 -2.41 10.86 -7.13
N LEU A 117 -1.42 10.40 -6.36
CA LEU A 117 -1.34 9.03 -5.89
C LEU A 117 -2.51 8.69 -4.96
N GLN A 118 -2.80 9.55 -3.97
CA GLN A 118 -3.91 9.37 -3.04
C GLN A 118 -5.23 9.20 -3.79
N LYS A 119 -5.50 10.06 -4.78
CA LYS A 119 -6.70 9.94 -5.64
C LYS A 119 -6.74 8.58 -6.35
N LYS A 120 -5.64 8.16 -6.99
CA LYS A 120 -5.57 6.85 -7.66
C LYS A 120 -5.81 5.68 -6.70
N LEU A 121 -5.28 5.73 -5.48
CA LEU A 121 -5.50 4.70 -4.46
C LEU A 121 -6.94 4.70 -3.92
N ASP A 122 -7.59 5.85 -3.83
CA ASP A 122 -8.99 5.95 -3.46
C ASP A 122 -9.90 5.35 -4.54
N ASP A 123 -9.64 5.65 -5.81
CA ASP A 123 -10.38 5.08 -6.94
C ASP A 123 -10.15 3.56 -7.05
N TYR A 124 -8.91 3.10 -6.86
CA TYR A 124 -8.60 1.66 -6.81
C TYR A 124 -9.36 0.96 -5.67
N SER A 125 -9.39 1.56 -4.48
CA SER A 125 -10.13 1.01 -3.33
C SER A 125 -11.64 0.90 -3.59
N LYS A 126 -12.24 1.85 -4.33
CA LYS A 126 -13.65 1.76 -4.73
C LYS A 126 -13.87 0.58 -5.68
N SER A 127 -13.03 0.45 -6.70
CA SER A 127 -13.12 -0.65 -7.68
C SER A 127 -12.98 -2.03 -7.04
N LEU A 128 -12.12 -2.17 -6.01
CA LEU A 128 -11.99 -3.40 -5.24
C LEU A 128 -13.27 -3.76 -4.48
N ASN A 129 -13.99 -2.76 -3.99
CA ASN A 129 -15.24 -2.98 -3.24
C ASN A 129 -16.41 -3.27 -4.18
N GLU A 130 -16.43 -2.71 -5.38
CA GLU A 130 -17.41 -3.04 -6.42
C GLU A 130 -17.25 -4.49 -6.88
N LYS A 131 -16.03 -4.90 -7.24
CA LYS A 131 -15.73 -6.30 -7.60
C LYS A 131 -16.07 -7.31 -6.51
N ALA A 132 -16.05 -6.91 -5.24
CA ALA A 132 -16.43 -7.77 -4.13
C ALA A 132 -17.97 -7.92 -3.98
N LYS A 133 -18.77 -6.97 -4.48
CA LYS A 133 -20.23 -7.05 -4.49
C LYS A 133 -20.76 -8.00 -5.58
N ASP A 134 -20.03 -8.13 -6.68
CA ASP A 134 -20.38 -9.04 -7.77
C ASP A 134 -20.11 -10.52 -7.45
N ILE A 135 -19.45 -10.81 -6.32
CA ILE A 135 -19.18 -12.17 -5.82
C ILE A 135 -20.05 -12.45 -4.57
N ILE A 136 -21.32 -12.07 -4.61
CA ILE A 136 -22.34 -12.60 -3.70
C ILE A 136 -23.11 -13.67 -4.49
N PRO A 137 -22.93 -14.97 -4.22
CA PRO A 137 -23.87 -15.96 -4.71
C PRO A 137 -25.22 -15.67 -4.04
N GLU A 138 -26.29 -15.58 -4.83
CA GLU A 138 -27.65 -15.75 -4.33
C GLU A 138 -27.73 -17.06 -3.55
N MET A 139 -27.61 -17.01 -2.22
CA MET A 139 -28.22 -18.03 -1.37
C MET A 139 -29.65 -17.60 -1.09
N SER A 140 -30.49 -17.73 -2.10
CA SER A 140 -31.93 -17.86 -1.94
C SER A 140 -32.23 -19.25 -1.38
N ILE A 141 -31.97 -19.46 -0.08
CA ILE A 141 -32.55 -20.60 0.63
C ILE A 141 -33.92 -20.17 1.13
N SER A 142 -34.91 -20.50 0.31
CA SER A 142 -36.32 -20.64 0.68
C SER A 142 -36.46 -21.56 1.88
N TYR A 143 -36.76 -21.02 3.05
CA TYR A 143 -37.43 -21.79 4.10
C TYR A 143 -38.94 -21.61 3.95
N ARG A 144 -39.55 -22.51 3.18
CA ARG A 144 -40.95 -22.90 3.37
C ARG A 144 -40.95 -24.25 4.07
N THR A 145 -41.44 -24.26 5.30
CA THR A 145 -42.22 -25.35 5.89
C THR A 145 -43.26 -24.70 6.77
#